data_AF-A0A938LLR9-F1
#
_entry.id   AF-A0A938LLR9-F1
#
_cell.length_a   1.000
_cell.length_b   1.000
_cell.length_c   1.000
_cell.angle_alpha   90.00
_cell.angle_beta   90.00
_cell.angle_gamma   90.00
#
_symmetry.space_group_name_H-M   'P 1'
#
loop_
_entity.id
_entity.type
_entity.pdbx_description
1 polymer ?
#
loop_
_entity_poly.entity_id
_entity_poly.type
_entity_poly.pdbx_seq_one_letter_code
_entity_poly.pdbx_strand_id
1 'polypeptide(L)'
;MITTKQAKTVLPAMRAAVAALHEVWDKCREVERTVGRDLDSLERVIQDIAAAVDDPDQIDVAYVRDAINAQADEMVAQADACPGCGERNVDNLVWQDDQTVKCTTCGKQYMPPSK
;
A
#
# COMPACT_ATOMS: atom_id res chain seq x y z
N MET A 1 36.85 -13.71 -26.41
CA MET A 1 35.87 -14.78 -26.70
C MET A 1 35.81 -15.69 -25.46
N ILE A 2 34.64 -15.89 -24.85
CA ILE A 2 34.51 -16.66 -23.60
C ILE A 2 34.47 -18.16 -23.93
N THR A 3 35.21 -19.00 -23.21
CA THR A 3 35.18 -20.45 -23.45
C THR A 3 33.89 -21.09 -22.93
N THR A 4 33.47 -22.21 -23.54
CA THR A 4 32.28 -22.97 -23.13
C THR A 4 32.34 -23.44 -21.67
N LYS A 5 33.56 -23.63 -21.12
CA LYS A 5 33.78 -23.96 -19.71
C LYS A 5 33.51 -22.76 -18.79
N GLN A 6 34.05 -21.58 -19.13
CA GLN A 6 33.77 -20.33 -18.41
C GLN A 6 32.27 -19.97 -18.46
N ALA A 7 31.62 -20.15 -19.62
CA ALA A 7 30.19 -19.89 -19.78
C ALA A 7 29.33 -20.74 -18.82
N LYS A 8 29.62 -22.04 -18.68
CA LYS A 8 28.91 -22.93 -17.73
C LYS A 8 29.04 -22.51 -16.27
N THR A 9 30.16 -21.88 -15.88
CA THR A 9 30.39 -21.39 -14.51
C THR A 9 29.69 -20.05 -14.25
N VAL A 10 29.65 -19.15 -15.23
CA VAL A 10 29.13 -17.78 -15.06
C VAL A 10 27.62 -17.68 -15.26
N LEU A 11 27.03 -18.48 -16.15
CA LEU A 11 25.60 -18.45 -16.47
C LEU A 11 24.66 -18.61 -15.24
N PRO A 12 24.90 -19.53 -14.28
CA PRO A 12 24.05 -19.64 -13.09
C PRO A 12 24.08 -18.39 -12.21
N ALA A 13 25.27 -17.80 -12.02
CA ALA A 13 25.44 -16.58 -11.23
C ALA A 13 24.74 -15.37 -11.88
N MET A 14 24.84 -15.23 -13.21
CA MET A 14 24.10 -14.20 -13.95
C MET A 14 22.59 -14.38 -13.84
N ARG A 15 22.08 -15.62 -13.91
CA ARG A 15 20.64 -15.91 -13.73
C ARG A 15 20.16 -15.55 -12.31
N ALA A 16 20.94 -15.89 -11.28
CA ALA A 16 20.62 -15.53 -9.90
C ALA A 16 20.62 -14.00 -9.69
N ALA A 17 21.58 -13.29 -10.28
CA ALA A 17 21.62 -11.82 -10.24
C ALA A 17 20.42 -11.18 -10.95
N VAL A 18 20.00 -11.70 -12.11
CA VAL A 18 18.79 -11.22 -12.82
C VAL A 18 17.52 -11.49 -11.99
N ALA A 19 17.41 -12.65 -11.35
CA ALA A 19 16.28 -12.95 -10.47
C ALA A 19 16.20 -12.00 -9.27
N ALA A 20 17.34 -11.69 -8.63
CA ALA A 20 17.40 -10.72 -7.53
C ALA A 20 17.03 -9.30 -7.99
N LEU A 21 17.43 -8.89 -9.20
CA LEU A 21 17.02 -7.60 -9.78
C LEU A 21 15.51 -7.53 -10.06
N HIS A 22 14.88 -8.62 -10.50
CA HIS A 22 13.42 -8.69 -10.62
C HIS A 22 12.71 -8.59 -9.26
N GLU A 23 13.23 -9.25 -8.22
CA GLU A 23 12.66 -9.15 -6.86
C GLU A 23 12.73 -7.71 -6.31
N VAL A 24 13.85 -7.01 -6.55
CA VAL A 24 13.99 -5.58 -6.20
C VAL A 24 13.00 -4.72 -7.01
N TRP A 25 12.86 -4.99 -8.31
CA TRP A 25 11.92 -4.28 -9.17
C TRP A 25 10.46 -4.44 -8.70
N ASP A 26 10.04 -5.65 -8.35
CA ASP A 26 8.68 -5.91 -7.86
C ASP A 26 8.40 -5.19 -6.54
N LYS A 27 9.39 -5.11 -5.63
CA LYS A 27 9.33 -4.31 -4.40
C LYS A 27 9.23 -2.82 -4.66
N CYS A 28 10.03 -2.27 -5.60
CA CYS A 28 9.89 -0.87 -6.02
C CYS A 28 8.48 -0.59 -6.55
N ARG A 29 7.93 -1.50 -7.35
CA ARG A 29 6.58 -1.38 -7.91
C ARG A 29 5.46 -1.55 -6.87
N GLU A 30 5.72 -2.21 -5.75
CA GLU A 30 4.81 -2.27 -4.60
C GLU A 30 4.79 -0.95 -3.83
N VAL A 31 5.97 -0.34 -3.64
CA VAL A 31 6.10 1.02 -3.08
C VAL A 31 5.38 2.05 -3.96
N GLU A 32 5.60 2.04 -5.27
CA GLU A 32 4.91 2.91 -6.24
C GLU A 32 3.38 2.81 -6.13
N ARG A 33 2.83 1.58 -6.05
CA ARG A 33 1.39 1.35 -5.87
C ARG A 33 0.86 1.79 -4.51
N THR A 34 1.71 1.90 -3.50
CA THR A 34 1.31 2.35 -2.16
C THR A 34 1.28 3.87 -2.12
N VAL A 35 2.37 4.52 -2.54
CA VAL A 35 2.45 5.98 -2.71
C VAL A 35 1.32 6.49 -3.63
N GLY A 36 1.01 5.78 -4.72
CA GLY A 36 -0.10 6.14 -5.60
C GLY A 36 -1.45 6.16 -4.89
N ARG A 37 -1.78 5.12 -4.11
CA ARG A 37 -3.07 5.05 -3.39
C ARG A 37 -3.16 6.04 -2.23
N ASP A 38 -2.04 6.34 -1.57
CA ASP A 38 -1.98 7.38 -0.54
C ASP A 38 -2.22 8.76 -1.16
N LEU A 39 -1.67 9.02 -2.36
CA LEU A 39 -1.94 10.24 -3.14
C LEU A 39 -3.39 10.31 -3.63
N ASP A 40 -3.96 9.23 -4.18
CA ASP A 40 -5.37 9.16 -4.59
C ASP A 40 -6.31 9.46 -3.40
N SER A 41 -5.95 8.99 -2.20
CA SER A 41 -6.72 9.22 -0.97
C SER A 41 -6.61 10.67 -0.49
N LEU A 42 -5.42 11.27 -0.54
CA LEU A 42 -5.23 12.70 -0.25
C LEU A 42 -5.97 13.58 -1.27
N GLU A 43 -5.95 13.24 -2.56
CA GLU A 43 -6.69 13.97 -3.58
C GLU A 43 -8.20 13.91 -3.31
N ARG A 44 -8.72 12.75 -2.91
CA ARG A 44 -10.12 12.60 -2.51
C ARG A 44 -10.48 13.49 -1.31
N VAL A 45 -9.66 13.49 -0.26
CA VAL A 45 -9.88 14.36 0.92
C VAL A 45 -9.84 15.84 0.53
N ILE A 46 -8.93 16.24 -0.38
CA ILE A 46 -8.87 17.61 -0.91
C ILE A 46 -10.15 17.95 -1.70
N GLN A 47 -10.68 17.01 -2.50
CA GLN A 47 -11.94 17.20 -3.23
C GLN A 47 -13.15 17.28 -2.30
N ASP A 48 -13.23 16.43 -1.27
CA ASP A 48 -14.31 16.46 -0.28
C ASP A 48 -14.28 17.77 0.55
N ILE A 49 -13.10 18.26 0.93
CA ILE A 49 -12.92 19.58 1.56
C ILE A 49 -13.34 20.71 0.60
N ALA A 50 -12.89 20.68 -0.66
CA ALA A 50 -13.23 21.70 -1.65
C ALA A 50 -14.74 21.73 -1.98
N ALA A 51 -15.42 20.59 -1.89
CA ALA A 51 -16.88 20.50 -2.06
C ALA A 51 -17.66 20.94 -0.82
N ALA A 52 -17.08 20.80 0.39
CA ALA A 52 -17.68 21.26 1.64
C ALA A 52 -17.50 22.77 1.89
N VAL A 53 -16.55 23.41 1.21
CA VAL A 53 -16.13 24.80 1.45
C VAL A 53 -16.42 25.68 0.23
N ASP A 54 -17.59 26.32 0.24
CA ASP A 54 -17.97 27.39 -0.71
C ASP A 54 -17.26 28.74 -0.40
N ASP A 55 -16.56 28.85 0.73
CA ASP A 55 -15.87 30.06 1.20
C ASP A 55 -14.55 29.73 1.94
N PRO A 56 -13.38 29.92 1.32
CA PRO A 56 -12.09 29.46 1.85
C PRO A 56 -11.62 30.21 3.11
N ASP A 57 -12.16 31.41 3.39
CA ASP A 57 -11.83 32.16 4.61
C ASP A 57 -12.45 31.54 5.88
N GLN A 58 -13.36 30.56 5.73
CA GLN A 58 -13.98 29.81 6.83
C GLN A 58 -13.28 28.46 7.14
N ILE A 59 -12.18 28.12 6.46
CA ILE A 59 -11.44 26.87 6.74
C ILE A 59 -10.68 26.98 8.06
N ASP A 60 -11.22 26.37 9.11
CA ASP A 60 -10.43 26.08 10.31
C ASP A 60 -9.41 24.98 10.02
N VAL A 61 -8.16 25.41 9.81
CA VAL A 61 -7.00 24.55 9.56
C VAL A 61 -6.71 23.59 10.72
N ALA A 62 -7.14 23.89 11.94
CA ALA A 62 -7.07 22.93 13.06
C ALA A 62 -8.12 21.84 12.89
N TYR A 63 -9.37 22.19 12.61
CA TYR A 63 -10.45 21.21 12.36
C TYR A 63 -10.11 20.26 11.20
N VAL A 64 -9.59 20.79 10.08
CA VAL A 64 -9.16 19.96 8.94
C VAL A 64 -8.03 19.01 9.32
N ARG A 65 -7.05 19.47 10.11
CA ARG A 65 -5.95 18.64 10.60
C ARG A 65 -6.46 17.54 11.52
N ASP A 66 -7.37 17.86 12.42
CA ASP A 66 -7.93 16.90 13.37
C ASP A 66 -8.81 15.86 12.67
N ALA A 67 -9.55 16.24 11.62
CA ALA A 67 -10.28 15.31 10.76
C ALA A 67 -9.35 14.35 9.97
N ILE A 68 -8.23 14.86 9.43
CA ILE A 68 -7.20 14.03 8.79
C ILE A 68 -6.56 13.06 9.79
N ASN A 69 -6.26 13.53 11.01
CA ASN A 69 -5.72 12.68 12.07
C ASN A 69 -6.73 11.59 12.51
N ALA A 70 -8.02 11.93 12.63
CA ALA A 70 -9.07 10.98 12.96
C ALA A 70 -9.20 9.86 11.90
N GLN A 71 -9.12 10.20 10.60
CA GLN A 71 -9.05 9.19 9.55
C GLN A 71 -7.80 8.31 9.65
N ALA A 72 -6.67 8.85 10.13
CA ALA A 72 -5.45 8.07 10.33
C ALA A 72 -5.58 7.07 11.50
N ASP A 73 -6.34 7.40 12.55
CA ASP A 73 -6.68 6.49 13.65
C ASP A 73 -7.63 5.35 13.20
N GLU A 74 -8.42 5.57 12.13
CA GLU A 74 -9.26 4.56 11.47
C GLU A 74 -8.48 3.66 10.48
N MET A 75 -7.15 3.80 10.38
CA MET A 75 -6.29 2.94 9.57
C MET A 75 -5.56 1.89 10.41
N VAL A 76 -5.57 0.64 9.98
CA VAL A 76 -4.68 -0.38 10.54
C VAL A 76 -3.21 -0.04 10.24
N ALA A 77 -2.30 -0.61 11.04
CA ALA A 77 -0.87 -0.49 10.79
C ALA A 77 -0.51 -1.07 9.40
N GLN A 78 0.53 -0.53 8.76
CA GLN A 78 0.93 -0.93 7.40
C GLN A 78 1.23 -2.44 7.27
N ALA A 79 1.65 -3.10 8.36
CA ALA A 79 1.88 -4.54 8.40
C ALA A 79 0.57 -5.36 8.25
N ASP A 80 -0.56 -4.81 8.72
CA ASP A 80 -1.88 -5.46 8.72
C ASP A 80 -2.74 -5.05 7.53
N ALA A 81 -2.20 -4.22 6.63
CA ALA A 81 -2.81 -3.85 5.36
C ALA A 81 -3.11 -5.08 4.49
N CYS A 82 -4.14 -5.00 3.64
CA CYS A 82 -4.49 -6.10 2.75
C CYS A 82 -3.35 -6.41 1.77
N PRO A 83 -2.74 -7.62 1.78
CA PRO A 83 -1.60 -7.97 0.94
C PRO A 83 -1.99 -8.24 -0.53
N GLY A 84 -3.11 -7.68 -1.01
CA GLY A 84 -3.61 -7.79 -2.38
C GLY A 84 -3.76 -6.43 -3.06
N CYS A 85 -4.51 -5.52 -2.44
CA CYS A 85 -4.69 -4.14 -2.90
C CYS A 85 -4.02 -3.09 -2.00
N GLY A 86 -3.52 -3.48 -0.82
CA GLY A 86 -2.94 -2.61 0.20
C GLY A 86 -3.94 -1.76 0.98
N GLU A 87 -5.23 -2.12 0.98
CA GLU A 87 -6.28 -1.50 1.81
C GLU A 87 -5.89 -1.46 3.30
N ARG A 88 -6.22 -0.36 3.98
CA ARG A 88 -5.87 -0.09 5.38
C ARG A 88 -7.00 0.48 6.23
N ASN A 89 -8.07 1.00 5.63
CA ASN A 89 -9.21 1.48 6.42
C ASN A 89 -9.88 0.30 7.14
N VAL A 90 -10.08 0.42 8.45
CA VAL A 90 -10.64 -0.63 9.32
C VAL A 90 -12.02 -1.11 8.84
N ASP A 91 -12.88 -0.22 8.35
CA ASP A 91 -14.23 -0.57 7.85
C ASP A 91 -14.18 -1.47 6.62
N ASN A 92 -13.11 -1.36 5.82
CA ASN A 92 -12.89 -2.21 4.63
C ASN A 92 -12.17 -3.52 4.96
N LEU A 93 -11.81 -3.76 6.22
CA LEU A 93 -11.02 -4.91 6.70
C LEU A 93 -11.83 -5.75 7.69
N VAL A 94 -12.80 -6.50 7.18
CA VAL A 94 -13.79 -7.23 7.97
C VAL A 94 -13.26 -8.59 8.42
N TRP A 95 -13.04 -8.76 9.73
CA TRP A 95 -12.78 -10.08 10.34
C TRP A 95 -13.88 -11.10 10.00
N GLN A 96 -13.48 -12.29 9.57
CA GLN A 96 -14.39 -13.39 9.22
C GLN A 96 -14.47 -14.45 10.34
N ASP A 97 -13.36 -14.61 11.06
CA ASP A 97 -13.17 -15.45 12.23
C ASP A 97 -12.06 -14.84 13.11
N ASP A 98 -11.62 -15.53 14.15
CA ASP A 98 -10.56 -15.06 15.06
C ASP A 98 -9.15 -15.01 14.43
N GLN A 99 -8.97 -15.33 13.14
CA GLN A 99 -7.64 -15.43 12.52
C GLN A 99 -7.54 -14.73 11.15
N THR A 100 -8.65 -14.52 10.46
CA THR A 100 -8.65 -14.01 9.08
C THR A 100 -9.51 -12.77 8.88
N VAL A 101 -8.91 -11.81 8.18
CA VAL A 101 -9.54 -10.57 7.70
C VAL A 101 -9.86 -10.74 6.22
N LYS A 102 -11.05 -10.30 5.81
CA LYS A 102 -11.44 -10.15 4.41
C LYS A 102 -11.45 -8.67 4.04
N CYS A 103 -10.63 -8.30 3.07
CA CYS A 103 -10.72 -6.99 2.44
C CYS A 103 -11.99 -6.91 1.58
N THR A 104 -12.86 -5.92 1.83
CA THR A 104 -14.05 -5.65 1.02
C THR A 104 -13.69 -5.12 -0.36
N THR A 105 -12.66 -4.27 -0.44
CA THR A 105 -12.19 -3.58 -1.66
C THR A 105 -11.70 -4.53 -2.76
N CYS A 106 -11.02 -5.63 -2.42
CA CYS A 106 -10.52 -6.61 -3.41
C CYS A 106 -10.96 -8.06 -3.16
N GLY A 107 -11.75 -8.33 -2.12
CA GLY A 107 -12.24 -9.67 -1.75
C GLY A 107 -11.21 -10.61 -1.13
N LYS A 108 -9.91 -10.24 -1.06
CA LYS A 108 -8.84 -11.10 -0.55
C LYS A 108 -8.99 -11.35 0.95
N GLN A 109 -9.01 -12.63 1.33
CA GLN A 109 -8.84 -13.09 2.70
C GLN A 109 -7.35 -13.27 3.02
N TYR A 110 -6.94 -12.87 4.22
CA TYR A 110 -5.58 -13.00 4.73
C TYR A 110 -5.55 -13.03 6.26
N MET A 111 -4.44 -13.49 6.83
CA MET A 111 -4.16 -13.40 8.26
C MET A 111 -3.22 -12.21 8.49
N PRO A 112 -3.63 -11.16 9.24
CA PRO A 112 -2.74 -10.05 9.57
C PRO A 112 -1.63 -10.53 10.54
N PRO A 113 -0.40 -9.95 10.45
CA PRO A 113 0.71 -10.31 11.33
C PRO A 113 0.54 -9.81 12.78
N SER A 114 -0.21 -8.72 13.02
CA SER A 114 -0.57 -8.26 14.35
C SER A 114 -1.88 -8.90 14.80
N LYS A 115 -1.95 -9.30 16.08
CA LYS A 115 -3.17 -9.79 16.73
C LYS A 115 -3.21 -9.33 18.19
#